data_AF-K5XN36-F1
#
_entry.id   AF-K5XN36-F1
#
_cell.length_a   1.000
_cell.length_b   1.000
_cell.length_c   1.000
_cell.angle_alpha   90.00
_cell.angle_beta   90.00
_cell.angle_gamma   90.00
#
_symmetry.space_group_name_H-M   'P 1'
#
loop_
_entity.id
_entity.type
_entity.pdbx_description
1 polymer ?
#
loop_
_entity_poly.entity_id
_entity_poly.type
_entity_poly.pdbx_seq_one_letter_code
_entity_poly.pdbx_strand_id
1 'polypeptide(L)'
;MVRTLDRQIGNEAAEIVDPGEILRTAVAMEAVREAQSEVVHGTFVTLIDPQGHVVATNLADPSRMQGWSWHNLIVMHPASHIMTTRNLGIRLADGGLLVVGEDATALVELRQRLVRSFFIGFSILLALGLGAGIVLGQNAVSRIKDINATLESIMGGDFSRRLTRSSYRNELDDLAVSVNLMLDRIEFLMENLRQVGNEIAHDLRSPLARLREGLELAQLGNDETLSRSVIPWAISETDSILA
;
A
#
# COMPACT_ATOMS: atom_id res chain seq x y z
N MET A 1 13.55 26.89 -8.30
CA MET A 1 13.75 26.87 -9.76
C MET A 1 13.05 28.02 -10.48
N VAL A 2 11.79 28.35 -10.19
CA VAL A 2 11.15 29.58 -10.73
C VAL A 2 11.91 30.86 -10.35
N ARG A 3 12.32 30.99 -9.08
CA ARG A 3 13.09 32.16 -8.59
C ARG A 3 14.50 32.32 -9.17
N THR A 4 15.12 31.25 -9.65
CA THR A 4 16.48 31.32 -10.25
C THR A 4 16.41 31.79 -11.70
N LEU A 5 15.35 31.41 -12.42
CA LEU A 5 15.09 31.88 -13.78
C LEU A 5 14.54 33.31 -13.84
N ASP A 6 13.73 33.72 -12.84
CA ASP A 6 13.32 35.14 -12.68
C ASP A 6 14.53 36.05 -12.51
N ARG A 7 15.57 35.54 -11.84
CA ARG A 7 16.85 36.22 -11.68
C ARG A 7 17.63 36.26 -12.99
N GLN A 8 17.58 35.21 -13.80
CA GLN A 8 18.35 35.13 -15.04
C GLN A 8 17.75 36.06 -16.11
N ILE A 9 16.42 36.04 -16.31
CA ILE A 9 15.74 36.99 -17.21
C ILE A 9 15.89 38.42 -16.69
N GLY A 10 15.79 38.63 -15.36
CA GLY A 10 16.05 39.92 -14.76
C GLY A 10 17.49 40.39 -14.91
N ASN A 11 18.47 39.48 -14.93
CA ASN A 11 19.88 39.79 -15.09
C ASN A 11 20.26 40.04 -16.56
N GLU A 12 19.77 39.26 -17.52
CA GLU A 12 19.98 39.51 -18.96
C GLU A 12 19.24 40.78 -19.41
N ALA A 13 18.02 41.02 -18.89
CA ALA A 13 17.36 42.30 -19.07
C ALA A 13 18.14 43.45 -18.40
N ALA A 14 18.80 43.23 -17.26
CA ALA A 14 19.64 44.22 -16.60
C ALA A 14 21.00 44.46 -17.30
N GLU A 15 21.49 43.47 -18.04
CA GLU A 15 22.72 43.55 -18.84
C GLU A 15 22.51 44.35 -20.13
N ILE A 16 21.30 44.28 -20.70
CA ILE A 16 20.87 45.09 -21.85
C ILE A 16 20.34 46.47 -21.40
N VAL A 17 19.85 46.59 -20.16
CA VAL A 17 19.21 47.80 -19.62
C VAL A 17 19.57 48.02 -18.14
N ASP A 18 20.35 49.05 -17.82
CA ASP A 18 20.65 49.41 -16.42
C ASP A 18 19.34 49.75 -15.65
N PRO A 19 18.97 49.01 -14.58
CA PRO A 19 17.70 49.18 -13.87
C PRO A 19 17.50 50.57 -13.22
N GLY A 20 18.56 51.37 -13.11
CA GLY A 20 18.52 52.74 -12.59
C GLY A 20 18.28 53.82 -13.65
N GLU A 21 18.34 53.49 -14.94
CA GLU A 21 18.26 54.48 -16.02
C GLU A 21 16.84 54.59 -16.59
N ILE A 22 16.36 55.83 -16.72
CA ILE A 22 15.06 56.13 -17.35
C ILE A 22 15.21 55.85 -18.85
N LEU A 23 14.87 54.61 -19.26
CA LEU A 23 15.06 54.16 -20.63
C LEU A 23 14.22 54.98 -21.62
N ARG A 24 14.87 55.53 -22.63
CA ARG A 24 14.23 56.27 -23.74
C ARG A 24 14.18 55.38 -24.98
N THR A 25 13.21 55.63 -25.87
CA THR A 25 13.02 54.88 -27.12
C THR A 25 14.31 54.76 -27.95
N ALA A 26 15.20 55.76 -27.92
CA ALA A 26 16.49 55.71 -28.61
C ALA A 26 17.44 54.60 -28.11
N VAL A 27 17.51 54.40 -26.78
CA VAL A 27 18.34 53.35 -26.17
C VAL A 27 17.71 51.98 -26.41
N ALA A 28 16.38 51.89 -26.31
CA ALA A 28 15.66 50.65 -26.61
C ALA A 28 15.72 50.25 -28.10
N MET A 29 15.76 51.22 -29.02
CA MET A 29 16.00 50.95 -30.45
C MET A 29 17.39 50.35 -30.69
N GLU A 30 18.42 50.82 -29.97
CA GLU A 30 19.76 50.25 -30.07
C GLU A 30 19.79 48.82 -29.53
N ALA A 31 19.16 48.57 -28.38
CA ALA A 31 19.03 47.21 -27.81
C ALA A 31 18.31 46.23 -28.77
N VAL A 32 17.26 46.69 -29.46
CA VAL A 32 16.58 45.87 -30.49
C VAL A 32 17.51 45.61 -31.68
N ARG A 33 18.27 46.62 -32.11
CA ARG A 33 19.21 46.51 -33.25
C ARG A 33 20.37 45.57 -32.94
N GLU A 34 20.90 45.63 -31.73
CA GLU A 34 21.94 44.73 -31.22
C GLU A 34 21.43 43.29 -31.20
N ALA A 35 20.22 43.06 -30.64
CA ALA A 35 19.54 41.77 -30.62
C ALA A 35 19.07 41.25 -32.01
N GLN A 36 19.11 42.09 -33.05
CA GLN A 36 18.95 41.67 -34.46
C GLN A 36 20.27 41.24 -35.09
N SER A 37 21.39 41.84 -34.66
CA SER A 37 22.72 41.61 -35.22
C SER A 37 23.41 40.38 -34.63
N GLU A 38 23.15 40.13 -33.35
CA GLU A 38 23.57 38.92 -32.66
C GLU A 38 22.39 37.95 -32.73
N VAL A 39 22.53 36.88 -33.53
CA VAL A 39 21.51 35.82 -33.59
C VAL A 39 21.54 35.05 -32.28
N VAL A 40 21.06 35.66 -31.20
CA VAL A 40 20.89 35.03 -29.90
C VAL A 40 19.72 34.07 -30.05
N HIS A 41 20.03 32.80 -30.31
CA HIS A 41 19.04 31.75 -30.48
C HIS A 41 18.10 31.70 -29.27
N GLY A 42 16.86 32.12 -29.46
CA GLY A 42 15.79 32.00 -28.46
C GLY A 42 15.38 33.29 -27.75
N THR A 43 16.08 34.42 -27.94
CA THR A 43 15.69 35.70 -27.33
C THR A 43 15.07 36.62 -28.38
N PHE A 44 13.85 37.09 -28.12
CA PHE A 44 13.20 38.12 -28.93
C PHE A 44 13.00 39.41 -28.16
N VAL A 45 13.22 40.52 -28.85
CA VAL A 45 13.10 41.87 -28.32
C VAL A 45 12.18 42.64 -29.25
N THR A 46 11.16 43.27 -28.69
CA THR A 46 10.17 44.06 -29.42
C THR A 46 9.94 45.39 -28.71
N LEU A 47 10.09 46.48 -29.43
CA LEU A 47 9.78 47.83 -28.99
C LEU A 47 8.45 48.29 -29.59
N ILE A 48 7.59 48.79 -28.73
CA ILE A 48 6.24 49.26 -29.04
C ILE A 48 6.13 50.72 -28.65
N ASP A 49 5.54 51.56 -29.50
CA ASP A 49 5.29 52.97 -29.22
C ASP A 49 4.15 53.14 -28.18
N PRO A 50 3.96 54.34 -27.61
CA PRO A 50 2.85 54.61 -26.69
C PRO A 50 1.45 54.43 -27.31
N GLN A 51 1.36 54.43 -28.65
CA GLN A 51 0.13 54.24 -29.41
C GLN A 51 -0.19 52.75 -29.66
N GLY A 52 0.73 51.84 -29.29
CA GLY A 52 0.59 50.40 -29.42
C GLY A 52 1.13 49.80 -30.73
N HIS A 53 1.84 50.56 -31.56
CA HIS A 53 2.47 50.04 -32.77
C HIS A 53 3.87 49.49 -32.49
N VAL A 54 4.21 48.40 -33.16
CA VAL A 54 5.58 47.85 -33.12
C VAL A 54 6.51 48.77 -33.90
N VAL A 55 7.45 49.40 -33.20
CA VAL A 55 8.46 50.30 -33.76
C VAL A 55 9.66 49.51 -34.28
N ALA A 56 10.08 48.50 -33.52
CA ALA A 56 11.20 47.65 -33.86
C ALA A 56 11.00 46.26 -33.25
N THR A 57 11.36 45.21 -33.97
CA THR A 57 11.31 43.83 -33.46
C THR A 57 12.38 43.01 -34.14
N ASN A 58 12.98 42.06 -33.41
CA ASN A 58 13.84 41.04 -34.02
C ASN A 58 13.06 39.78 -34.45
N LEU A 59 11.72 39.81 -34.40
CA LEU A 59 10.88 38.74 -34.91
C LEU A 59 10.68 38.85 -36.42
N ALA A 60 10.73 37.69 -37.09
CA ALA A 60 10.54 37.59 -38.53
C ALA A 60 9.12 37.99 -39.03
N ASP A 61 8.11 37.98 -38.15
CA ASP A 61 6.73 38.40 -38.48
C ASP A 61 6.11 39.24 -37.33
N PRO A 62 6.16 40.59 -37.43
CA PRO A 62 5.62 41.51 -36.42
C PRO A 62 4.08 41.47 -36.32
N SER A 63 3.39 40.98 -37.35
CA SER A 63 1.92 41.02 -37.44
C SER A 63 1.22 40.06 -36.48
N ARG A 64 1.97 39.11 -35.91
CA ARG A 64 1.49 38.07 -34.99
C ARG A 64 1.41 38.52 -33.52
N MET A 65 1.81 39.75 -33.22
CA MET A 65 1.80 40.34 -31.87
C MET A 65 0.60 41.28 -31.61
N GLN A 66 -0.55 41.05 -32.24
CA GLN A 66 -1.76 41.83 -31.94
C GLN A 66 -2.54 41.19 -30.77
N GLY A 67 -2.44 41.80 -29.58
CA GLY A 67 -3.23 41.45 -28.40
C GLY A 67 -2.44 41.58 -27.11
N TRP A 68 -2.94 42.39 -26.16
CA TRP A 68 -2.37 42.48 -24.81
C TRP A 68 -2.57 41.15 -24.08
N SER A 69 -1.52 40.43 -23.69
CA SER A 69 -1.65 39.38 -22.68
C SER A 69 -0.40 39.23 -21.81
N TRP A 70 -0.60 39.38 -20.50
CA TRP A 70 0.45 39.28 -19.47
C TRP A 70 0.85 37.83 -19.13
N HIS A 71 0.44 36.84 -19.93
CA HIS A 71 0.77 35.44 -19.68
C HIS A 71 0.98 34.70 -21.01
N ASN A 72 2.23 34.30 -21.25
CA ASN A 72 2.69 33.40 -22.32
C ASN A 72 2.25 33.82 -23.74
N LEU A 73 3.03 34.64 -24.43
CA LEU A 73 2.88 34.74 -25.88
C LEU A 73 3.35 33.42 -26.53
N ILE A 74 2.50 32.87 -27.38
CA ILE A 74 2.90 31.84 -28.34
C ILE A 74 3.36 32.60 -29.58
N VAL A 75 4.67 32.63 -29.82
CA VAL A 75 5.22 33.26 -31.03
C VAL A 75 5.54 32.15 -32.03
N MET A 76 4.96 32.23 -33.23
CA MET A 76 5.21 31.26 -34.30
C MET A 76 6.37 31.73 -35.17
N HIS A 77 7.52 31.05 -35.05
CA HIS A 77 8.71 31.25 -35.90
C HIS A 77 8.50 30.66 -37.31
N PRO A 78 9.12 31.21 -38.38
CA PRO A 78 9.01 30.69 -39.76
C PRO A 78 9.43 29.21 -39.96
N ALA A 79 10.06 28.58 -38.96
CA ALA A 79 10.41 27.16 -38.95
C ALA A 79 9.32 26.24 -38.37
N SER A 80 8.04 26.64 -38.46
CA SER A 80 6.85 25.82 -38.14
C SER A 80 6.79 25.24 -36.72
N HIS A 81 7.41 25.88 -35.72
CA HIS A 81 7.30 25.46 -34.31
C HIS A 81 6.58 26.53 -33.47
N ILE A 82 5.63 26.07 -32.66
CA ILE A 82 4.94 26.84 -31.63
C ILE A 82 5.95 27.06 -30.50
N MET A 83 6.49 28.27 -30.37
CA MET A 83 7.46 28.60 -29.33
C MET A 83 6.71 29.08 -28.08
N THR A 84 6.93 28.42 -26.94
CA THR A 84 6.40 28.90 -25.66
C THR A 84 7.38 29.92 -25.11
N THR A 85 6.96 31.18 -25.03
CA THR A 85 7.86 32.26 -24.66
C THR A 85 7.54 32.81 -23.27
N ARG A 86 8.58 33.13 -22.51
CA ARG A 86 8.44 33.90 -21.27
C ARG A 86 8.82 35.35 -21.54
N ASN A 87 7.89 36.28 -21.30
CA ASN A 87 8.03 37.69 -21.67
C ASN A 87 8.17 38.58 -20.43
N LEU A 88 9.02 39.60 -20.52
CA LEU A 88 9.15 40.71 -19.58
C LEU A 88 8.88 42.02 -20.33
N GLY A 89 7.90 42.79 -19.87
CA GLY A 89 7.57 44.10 -20.43
C GLY A 89 8.06 45.24 -19.53
N ILE A 90 8.89 46.12 -20.06
CA ILE A 90 9.42 47.31 -19.38
C ILE A 90 8.82 48.55 -20.06
N ARG A 91 8.15 49.41 -19.30
CA ARG A 91 7.65 50.70 -19.80
C ARG A 91 8.79 51.72 -19.85
N LEU A 92 8.91 52.41 -20.97
CA LEU A 92 9.89 53.47 -21.21
C LEU A 92 9.38 54.82 -20.70
N ALA A 93 10.32 55.75 -20.54
CA ALA A 93 10.10 57.11 -20.07
C ALA A 93 9.11 57.93 -20.91
N ASP A 94 9.12 57.67 -22.22
CA ASP A 94 8.30 58.32 -23.24
C ASP A 94 6.95 57.60 -23.46
N GLY A 95 6.65 56.58 -22.65
CA GLY A 95 5.41 55.82 -22.71
C GLY A 95 5.46 54.60 -23.64
N GLY A 96 6.59 54.36 -24.33
CA GLY A 96 6.79 53.14 -25.10
C GLY A 96 6.86 51.89 -24.21
N LEU A 97 6.81 50.71 -24.82
CA LEU A 97 6.96 49.42 -24.13
C LEU A 97 8.03 48.58 -24.82
N LEU A 98 9.06 48.18 -24.07
CA LEU A 98 10.05 47.21 -24.50
C LEU A 98 9.65 45.84 -23.95
N VAL A 99 9.49 44.86 -24.82
CA VAL A 99 9.18 43.48 -24.50
C VAL A 99 10.39 42.62 -24.85
N VAL A 100 10.95 41.94 -23.85
CA VAL A 100 11.99 40.94 -24.03
C VAL A 100 11.39 39.58 -23.71
N GLY A 101 11.56 38.59 -24.58
CA GLY A 101 11.12 37.23 -24.30
C GLY A 101 12.13 36.16 -24.67
N GLU A 102 12.13 35.08 -23.91
CA GLU A 102 13.06 33.95 -24.05
C GLU A 102 12.29 32.66 -24.40
N ASP A 103 12.87 31.82 -25.26
CA ASP A 103 12.34 30.51 -25.65
C ASP A 103 12.40 29.53 -24.48
N ALA A 104 11.22 29.25 -23.91
CA ALA A 104 11.06 28.28 -22.84
C ALA A 104 10.60 26.91 -23.36
N THR A 105 10.57 26.66 -24.68
CA THR A 105 10.02 25.43 -25.26
C THR A 105 10.77 24.19 -24.78
N ALA A 106 12.11 24.22 -24.77
CA ALA A 106 12.93 23.12 -24.26
C ALA A 106 12.66 22.83 -22.77
N LEU A 107 12.43 23.87 -21.96
CA LEU A 107 12.10 23.74 -20.54
C LEU A 107 10.70 23.15 -20.32
N VAL A 108 9.73 23.57 -21.13
CA VAL A 108 8.35 23.05 -21.07
C VAL A 108 8.30 21.59 -21.50
N GLU A 109 8.98 21.23 -22.58
CA GLU A 109 9.09 19.83 -23.02
C GLU A 109 9.79 18.95 -22.00
N LEU A 110 10.92 19.41 -21.44
CA LEU A 110 11.62 18.70 -20.39
C LEU A 110 10.71 18.47 -19.18
N ARG A 111 10.00 19.51 -18.74
CA ARG A 111 9.03 19.42 -17.65
C ARG A 111 7.93 18.39 -17.95
N GLN A 112 7.34 18.43 -19.15
CA GLN A 112 6.29 17.47 -19.53
C GLN A 112 6.82 16.03 -19.55
N ARG A 113 8.03 15.81 -20.08
CA ARG A 113 8.67 14.49 -20.09
C ARG A 113 8.95 14.00 -18.67
N LEU A 114 9.44 14.86 -17.79
CA LEU A 114 9.69 14.53 -16.38
C LEU A 114 8.39 14.20 -15.65
N VAL A 115 7.35 15.03 -15.79
CA VAL A 115 6.03 14.80 -15.17
C VAL A 115 5.42 13.48 -15.65
N ARG A 116 5.46 13.22 -16.96
CA ARG A 116 4.96 11.96 -17.53
C ARG A 116 5.73 10.75 -17.00
N SER A 117 7.06 10.83 -16.96
CA SER A 117 7.92 9.75 -16.45
C SER A 117 7.67 9.50 -14.96
N PHE A 118 7.48 10.58 -14.18
CA PHE A 118 7.10 10.49 -12.77
C PHE A 118 5.76 9.76 -12.59
N PHE A 119 4.72 10.15 -13.34
CA PHE A 119 3.42 9.48 -13.25
C PHE A 119 3.50 8.01 -13.64
N ILE A 120 4.21 7.66 -14.71
CA ILE A 120 4.41 6.26 -15.11
C ILE A 120 5.11 5.48 -13.99
N GLY A 121 6.23 5.99 -13.47
CA GLY A 121 6.97 5.35 -12.38
C GLY A 121 6.14 5.22 -11.11
N PHE A 122 5.40 6.27 -10.75
CA PHE A 122 4.50 6.28 -9.60
C PHE A 122 3.36 5.26 -9.76
N SER A 123 2.73 5.19 -10.94
CA SER A 123 1.68 4.22 -11.23
C SER A 123 2.18 2.79 -11.15
N ILE A 124 3.39 2.50 -11.66
CA ILE A 124 3.99 1.16 -11.54
C ILE A 124 4.26 0.83 -10.08
N LEU A 125 4.87 1.75 -9.32
CA LEU A 125 5.16 1.54 -7.90
C LEU A 125 3.87 1.32 -7.09
N LEU A 126 2.83 2.10 -7.38
CA LEU A 126 1.52 1.97 -6.74
C LEU A 126 0.87 0.63 -7.08
N ALA A 127 0.89 0.22 -8.35
CA ALA A 127 0.35 -1.06 -8.78
C ALA A 127 1.07 -2.24 -8.12
N LEU A 128 2.41 -2.19 -8.02
CA LEU A 128 3.21 -3.20 -7.34
C LEU A 128 2.94 -3.22 -5.83
N GLY A 129 2.85 -2.05 -5.19
CA GLY A 129 2.56 -1.95 -3.76
C GLY A 129 1.17 -2.49 -3.41
N LEU A 130 0.14 -2.12 -4.20
CA LEU A 130 -1.21 -2.65 -4.04
C LEU A 130 -1.26 -4.14 -4.33
N GLY A 131 -0.62 -4.60 -5.41
CA GLY A 131 -0.56 -6.02 -5.76
C GLY A 131 0.10 -6.86 -4.66
N ALA A 132 1.25 -6.42 -4.15
CA ALA A 132 1.93 -7.07 -3.04
C ALA A 132 1.08 -7.07 -1.76
N GLY A 133 0.46 -5.93 -1.43
CA GLY A 133 -0.42 -5.82 -0.26
C GLY A 133 -1.63 -6.76 -0.32
N ILE A 134 -2.28 -6.85 -1.49
CA ILE A 134 -3.43 -7.76 -1.70
C ILE A 134 -2.99 -9.21 -1.56
N VAL A 135 -1.89 -9.62 -2.21
CA VAL A 135 -1.41 -11.01 -2.16
C VAL A 135 -1.00 -11.39 -0.73
N LEU A 136 -0.25 -10.55 -0.03
CA LEU A 136 0.17 -10.81 1.34
C LEU A 136 -1.04 -10.85 2.29
N GLY A 137 -1.98 -9.92 2.14
CA GLY A 137 -3.20 -9.87 2.93
C GLY A 137 -4.10 -11.09 2.72
N GLN A 138 -4.32 -11.49 1.47
CA GLN A 138 -5.11 -12.68 1.14
C GLN A 138 -4.47 -13.96 1.69
N ASN A 139 -3.14 -14.10 1.56
CA ASN A 139 -2.42 -15.25 2.11
C ASN A 139 -2.55 -15.35 3.64
N ALA A 140 -2.45 -14.23 4.35
CA ALA A 140 -2.62 -14.21 5.81
C ALA A 140 -4.06 -14.57 6.22
N VAL A 141 -5.07 -13.99 5.57
CA VAL A 141 -6.48 -14.28 5.86
C VAL A 141 -6.83 -15.72 5.54
N SER A 142 -6.35 -16.27 4.42
CA SER A 142 -6.57 -17.67 4.05
C SER A 142 -6.04 -18.61 5.14
N ARG A 143 -4.82 -18.35 5.63
CA ARG A 143 -4.22 -19.16 6.70
C ARG A 143 -5.01 -19.12 7.99
N ILE A 144 -5.51 -17.95 8.38
CA ILE A 144 -6.38 -17.83 9.56
C ILE A 144 -7.65 -18.66 9.38
N LYS A 145 -8.24 -18.65 8.18
CA LYS A 145 -9.41 -19.49 7.88
C LYS A 145 -9.10 -20.98 7.98
N ASP A 146 -7.96 -21.42 7.47
CA ASP A 146 -7.53 -22.84 7.54
C ASP A 146 -7.32 -23.29 9.00
N ILE A 147 -6.71 -22.43 9.82
CA ILE A 147 -6.56 -22.65 11.26
C ILE A 147 -7.94 -22.76 11.91
N ASN A 148 -8.83 -21.81 11.66
CA ASN A 148 -10.18 -21.81 12.24
C ASN A 148 -10.98 -23.05 11.84
N ALA A 149 -10.94 -23.46 10.57
CA ALA A 149 -11.64 -24.66 10.11
C ALA A 149 -11.12 -25.94 10.81
N THR A 150 -9.81 -26.00 11.05
CA THR A 150 -9.21 -27.12 11.81
C THR A 150 -9.63 -27.08 13.27
N LEU A 151 -9.65 -25.89 13.90
CA LEU A 151 -10.11 -25.72 15.28
C LEU A 151 -11.60 -26.06 15.43
N GLU A 152 -12.46 -25.72 14.47
CA GLU A 152 -13.87 -26.13 14.45
C GLU A 152 -14.02 -27.66 14.43
N SER A 153 -13.19 -28.35 13.64
CA SER A 153 -13.18 -29.82 13.60
C SER A 153 -12.75 -30.43 14.95
N ILE A 154 -11.73 -29.83 15.58
CA ILE A 154 -11.25 -30.22 16.91
C ILE A 154 -12.33 -30.00 17.97
N MET A 155 -13.03 -28.86 17.94
CA MET A 155 -14.15 -28.57 18.85
C MET A 155 -15.30 -29.56 18.67
N GLY A 156 -15.44 -30.15 17.47
CA GLY A 156 -16.36 -31.26 17.19
C GLY A 156 -15.94 -32.61 17.77
N GLY A 157 -14.78 -32.71 18.41
CA GLY A 157 -14.29 -33.91 19.10
C GLY A 157 -13.20 -34.69 18.34
N ASP A 158 -12.79 -34.25 17.15
CA ASP A 158 -11.67 -34.85 16.41
C ASP A 158 -10.34 -34.23 16.83
N PHE A 159 -9.82 -34.67 17.99
CA PHE A 159 -8.54 -34.20 18.52
C PHE A 159 -7.33 -34.69 17.72
N SER A 160 -7.50 -35.68 16.82
CA SER A 160 -6.41 -36.24 16.00
C SER A 160 -5.92 -35.28 14.92
N ARG A 161 -6.73 -34.27 14.58
CA ARG A 161 -6.34 -33.18 13.69
C ARG A 161 -5.19 -32.39 14.29
N ARG A 162 -4.34 -31.85 13.42
CA ARG A 162 -3.22 -30.98 13.78
C ARG A 162 -3.21 -29.75 12.89
N LEU A 163 -2.83 -28.61 13.47
CA LEU A 163 -2.60 -27.40 12.70
C LEU A 163 -1.35 -27.55 11.83
N THR A 164 -1.48 -27.22 10.55
CA THR A 164 -0.39 -27.34 9.58
C THR A 164 0.58 -26.18 9.74
N ARG A 165 1.88 -26.49 9.78
CA ARG A 165 2.95 -25.49 9.83
C ARG A 165 3.40 -25.12 8.43
N SER A 166 3.72 -23.86 8.23
CA SER A 166 4.23 -23.34 6.98
C SER A 166 5.76 -23.25 6.98
N SER A 167 6.35 -23.20 5.80
CA SER A 167 7.80 -23.05 5.64
C SER A 167 8.33 -21.67 6.05
N TYR A 168 7.47 -20.66 6.15
CA TYR A 168 7.88 -19.26 6.37
C TYR A 168 8.18 -18.89 7.83
N ARG A 169 8.00 -19.81 8.80
CA ARG A 169 8.26 -19.61 10.24
C ARG A 169 7.83 -18.23 10.74
N ASN A 170 6.52 -18.01 10.80
CA ASN A 170 5.94 -16.79 11.35
C ASN A 170 5.21 -17.05 12.68
N GLU A 171 4.63 -16.00 13.26
CA GLU A 171 3.94 -16.04 14.55
C GLU A 171 2.75 -17.03 14.56
N LEU A 172 2.11 -17.25 13.40
CA LEU A 172 1.05 -18.25 13.27
C LEU A 172 1.59 -19.67 13.33
N ASP A 173 2.83 -19.91 12.88
CA ASP A 173 3.48 -21.22 13.01
C ASP A 173 3.82 -21.54 14.47
N ASP A 174 4.17 -20.53 15.27
CA ASP A 174 4.40 -20.69 16.71
C ASP A 174 3.09 -21.00 17.45
N LEU A 175 2.00 -20.29 17.11
CA LEU A 175 0.66 -20.61 17.62
C LEU A 175 0.26 -22.06 17.27
N ALA A 176 0.50 -22.48 16.03
CA ALA A 176 0.20 -23.85 15.59
C ALA A 176 0.95 -24.90 16.43
N VAL A 177 2.21 -24.63 16.79
CA VAL A 177 2.99 -25.51 17.68
C VAL A 177 2.37 -25.57 19.07
N SER A 178 2.06 -24.42 19.69
CA SER A 178 1.48 -24.38 21.03
C SER A 178 0.13 -25.10 21.10
N VAL A 179 -0.73 -24.91 20.08
CA VAL A 179 -2.02 -25.61 20.00
C VAL A 179 -1.82 -27.11 19.83
N ASN A 180 -0.93 -27.55 18.95
CA ASN A 180 -0.66 -28.98 18.76
C ASN A 180 -0.14 -29.64 20.05
N LEU A 181 0.72 -28.97 20.82
CA LEU A 181 1.16 -29.46 22.14
C LEU A 181 0.00 -29.60 23.14
N MET A 182 -0.95 -28.65 23.11
CA MET A 182 -2.16 -28.75 23.93
C MET A 182 -3.03 -29.95 23.49
N LEU A 183 -3.15 -30.21 22.18
CA LEU A 183 -3.87 -31.37 21.65
C LEU A 183 -3.21 -32.69 22.07
N ASP A 184 -1.89 -32.78 21.99
CA ASP A 184 -1.13 -33.96 22.45
C ASP A 184 -1.41 -34.22 23.95
N ARG A 185 -1.53 -33.14 24.75
CA ARG A 185 -1.89 -33.27 26.17
C ARG A 185 -3.32 -33.75 26.38
N ILE A 186 -4.28 -33.28 25.57
CA ILE A 186 -5.68 -33.72 25.64
C ILE A 186 -5.80 -35.20 25.26
N GLU A 187 -5.14 -35.62 24.17
CA GLU A 187 -5.11 -37.03 23.76
C GLU A 187 -4.55 -37.94 24.85
N PHE A 188 -3.42 -37.54 25.46
CA PHE A 188 -2.83 -38.28 26.57
C PHE A 188 -3.79 -38.40 27.76
N LEU A 189 -4.50 -37.32 28.12
CA LEU A 189 -5.47 -37.35 29.22
C LEU A 189 -6.67 -38.24 28.90
N MET A 190 -7.17 -38.20 27.66
CA MET A 190 -8.29 -39.04 27.23
C MET A 190 -7.94 -40.52 27.22
N GLU A 191 -6.73 -40.87 26.79
CA GLU A 191 -6.28 -42.26 26.80
C GLU A 191 -6.15 -42.80 28.22
N ASN A 192 -5.57 -42.02 29.14
CA ASN A 192 -5.51 -42.40 30.56
C ASN A 192 -6.91 -42.58 31.16
N LEU A 193 -7.86 -41.69 30.83
CA LEU A 193 -9.23 -41.81 31.33
C LEU A 193 -9.90 -43.10 30.83
N ARG A 194 -9.67 -43.47 29.56
CA ARG A 194 -10.16 -44.73 29.00
C ARG A 194 -9.54 -45.94 29.67
N GLN A 195 -8.23 -45.91 29.91
CA GLN A 195 -7.52 -46.99 30.57
C GLN A 195 -8.07 -47.21 31.99
N VAL A 196 -8.16 -46.14 32.80
CA VAL A 196 -8.72 -46.20 34.15
C VAL A 196 -10.18 -46.69 34.13
N GLY A 197 -10.98 -46.20 33.18
CA GLY A 197 -12.36 -46.68 33.01
C GLY A 197 -12.44 -48.17 32.70
N ASN A 198 -11.53 -48.69 31.87
CA ASN A 198 -11.47 -50.11 31.55
C ASN A 198 -11.01 -50.97 32.74
N GLU A 199 -10.04 -50.48 33.52
CA GLU A 199 -9.60 -51.12 34.77
C GLU A 199 -10.77 -51.20 35.77
N ILE A 200 -11.45 -50.07 36.03
CA ILE A 200 -12.63 -50.04 36.92
C ILE A 200 -13.73 -50.99 36.42
N ALA A 201 -14.02 -51.00 35.11
CA ALA A 201 -15.04 -51.89 34.56
C ALA A 201 -14.67 -53.37 34.73
N HIS A 202 -13.38 -53.71 34.67
CA HIS A 202 -12.90 -55.06 34.93
C HIS A 202 -13.04 -55.43 36.42
N ASP A 203 -12.59 -54.53 37.29
CA ASP A 203 -12.61 -54.70 38.74
C ASP A 203 -14.05 -54.81 39.29
N LEU A 204 -15.02 -54.14 38.67
CA LEU A 204 -16.45 -54.27 39.01
C LEU A 204 -17.12 -55.51 38.39
N ARG A 205 -16.67 -55.96 37.20
CA ARG A 205 -17.27 -57.13 36.52
C ARG A 205 -17.08 -58.41 37.33
N SER A 206 -15.90 -58.62 37.89
CA SER A 206 -15.57 -59.84 38.63
C SER A 206 -16.44 -60.06 39.89
N PRO A 207 -16.61 -59.09 40.81
CA PRO A 207 -17.48 -59.24 41.96
C PRO A 207 -18.97 -59.28 41.59
N LEU A 208 -19.42 -58.52 40.57
CA LEU A 208 -20.81 -58.60 40.09
C LEU A 208 -21.14 -59.96 39.47
N ALA A 209 -20.20 -60.57 38.74
CA ALA A 209 -20.36 -61.92 38.19
C ALA A 209 -20.48 -62.95 39.32
N ARG A 210 -19.63 -62.87 40.35
CA ARG A 210 -19.71 -63.72 41.53
C ARG A 210 -21.06 -63.55 42.23
N LEU A 211 -21.46 -62.31 42.55
CA LEU A 211 -22.73 -61.99 43.20
C LEU A 211 -23.92 -62.59 42.44
N ARG A 212 -23.93 -62.46 41.10
CA ARG A 212 -24.94 -63.05 40.24
C ARG A 212 -24.97 -64.58 40.32
N GLU A 213 -23.81 -65.22 40.25
CA GLU A 213 -23.69 -66.69 40.32
C GLU A 213 -24.23 -67.23 41.66
N GLY A 214 -23.90 -66.58 42.77
CA GLY A 214 -24.44 -66.94 44.09
C GLY A 214 -25.97 -66.82 44.17
N LEU A 215 -26.54 -65.78 43.57
CA LEU A 215 -27.99 -65.60 43.50
C LEU A 215 -28.67 -66.63 42.58
N GLU A 216 -28.06 -66.99 41.45
CA GLU A 216 -28.58 -68.04 40.55
C GLU A 216 -28.59 -69.42 41.22
N LEU A 217 -27.53 -69.76 41.98
CA LEU A 217 -27.47 -70.99 42.77
C LEU A 217 -28.58 -71.05 43.84
N ALA A 218 -28.86 -69.93 44.51
CA ALA A 218 -29.95 -69.83 45.49
C ALA A 218 -31.34 -69.97 44.85
N GLN A 219 -31.52 -69.49 43.63
CA GLN A 219 -32.79 -69.58 42.89
C GLN A 219 -33.06 -71.02 42.38
N LEU A 220 -32.03 -71.74 41.95
CA LEU A 220 -32.15 -73.11 41.43
C LEU A 220 -32.25 -74.17 42.53
N GLY A 221 -31.67 -73.92 43.70
CA GLY A 221 -31.73 -74.82 44.85
C GLY A 221 -33.05 -74.69 45.62
N ASN A 222 -33.86 -75.75 45.67
CA ASN A 222 -35.07 -75.81 46.52
C ASN A 222 -34.75 -76.07 48.01
N ASP A 223 -33.54 -75.68 48.44
CA ASP A 223 -32.99 -75.94 49.77
C ASP A 223 -33.00 -74.64 50.58
N GLU A 224 -33.89 -74.58 51.57
CA GLU A 224 -34.12 -73.41 52.41
C GLU A 224 -32.86 -72.98 53.17
N THR A 225 -31.95 -73.92 53.44
CA THR A 225 -30.68 -73.64 54.13
C THR A 225 -29.67 -72.91 53.24
N LEU A 226 -29.59 -73.26 51.95
CA LEU A 226 -28.76 -72.57 50.96
C LEU A 226 -29.24 -71.13 50.76
N SER A 227 -30.54 -70.92 50.56
CA SER A 227 -31.14 -69.58 50.44
C SER A 227 -30.87 -68.70 51.66
N ARG A 228 -30.91 -69.26 52.89
CA ARG A 228 -30.64 -68.52 54.13
C ARG A 228 -29.16 -68.10 54.27
N SER A 229 -28.24 -68.80 53.60
CA SER A 229 -26.79 -68.52 53.63
C SER A 229 -26.32 -67.55 52.53
N VAL A 230 -27.03 -67.48 51.40
CA VAL A 230 -26.64 -66.67 50.24
C VAL A 230 -26.91 -65.17 50.46
N ILE A 231 -28.00 -64.81 51.14
CA ILE A 231 -28.34 -63.40 51.41
C ILE A 231 -27.24 -62.70 52.24
N PRO A 232 -26.77 -63.24 53.39
CA PRO A 232 -25.67 -62.65 54.15
C PRO A 232 -24.37 -62.54 53.34
N TRP A 233 -24.08 -63.55 52.51
CA TRP A 233 -22.91 -63.53 51.63
C TRP A 233 -23.01 -62.43 50.55
N ALA A 234 -24.17 -62.28 49.91
CA ALA A 234 -24.39 -61.24 48.90
C ALA A 234 -24.33 -59.83 49.50
N ILE A 235 -24.83 -59.64 50.73
CA ILE A 235 -24.67 -58.38 51.47
C ILE A 235 -23.18 -58.13 51.74
N SER A 236 -22.45 -59.11 52.25
CA SER A 236 -21.01 -59.00 52.51
C SER A 236 -20.19 -58.69 51.26
N GLU A 237 -20.53 -59.29 50.10
CA GLU A 237 -19.86 -59.00 48.83
C GLU A 237 -20.19 -57.59 48.35
N THR A 238 -21.42 -57.12 48.53
CA THR A 238 -21.81 -55.73 48.21
C THR A 238 -21.09 -54.73 49.10
N ASP A 239 -21.00 -55.00 50.41
CA ASP A 239 -20.25 -54.19 51.37
C ASP A 239 -18.75 -54.14 51.01
N SER A 240 -18.20 -55.24 50.51
CA SER A 240 -16.81 -55.28 50.03
C SER A 240 -16.56 -54.47 48.76
N ILE A 241 -17.57 -54.23 47.91
CA ILE A 241 -17.46 -53.37 46.71
C ILE A 241 -17.61 -51.89 47.09
N LEU A 242 -18.38 -51.59 48.14
CA LEU A 242 -18.68 -50.23 48.59
C LEU A 242 -17.63 -49.61 49.53
N ALA A 243 -16.75 -50.42 50.13
CA ALA A 243 -15.70 -50.01 51.07
C ALA A 243 -14.46 -49.41 50.37
#